data_AF-A0A4R9VLT7-F1
#
_entry.id   AF-A0A4R9VLT7-F1
#
_cell.length_a   1.000
_cell.length_b   1.000
_cell.length_c   1.000
_cell.angle_alpha   90.00
_cell.angle_beta   90.00
_cell.angle_gamma   90.00
#
_symmetry.space_group_name_H-M   'P 1'
#
loop_
_entity.id
_entity.type
_entity.pdbx_description
1 polymer ?
#
loop_
_entity_poly.entity_id
_entity_poly.type
_entity_poly.pdbx_seq_one_letter_code
_entity_poly.pdbx_strand_id
1 'polypeptide(L)'
;AIGQILLNSRMAAFGRRPICQDTGLVVVFAKVGMDARIKSTASFADLVNEGVRQAYLDPDNPLRASIVADPLARRVNTRDNTPAVVHVDLVQGNQIEITIAAKGGGSENKARFTTLNPTAS
;
A
#
# COMPACT_ATOMS: atom_id res chain seq x y z
N ALA A 1 -20.93 2.14 -18.09
CA ALA A 1 -19.87 2.23 -17.06
C ALA A 1 -18.85 1.09 -17.15
N ILE A 2 -19.23 -0.19 -17.01
CA ILE A 2 -18.28 -1.33 -17.03
C ILE A 2 -17.36 -1.35 -18.26
N GLY A 3 -17.88 -1.08 -19.46
CA GLY A 3 -17.07 -1.04 -20.68
C GLY A 3 -15.92 -0.03 -20.63
N GLN A 4 -16.11 1.12 -19.99
CA GLN A 4 -15.04 2.12 -19.82
C GLN A 4 -13.95 1.63 -18.87
N ILE A 5 -14.32 0.90 -17.80
CA ILE A 5 -13.37 0.32 -16.85
C ILE A 5 -12.52 -0.76 -17.53
N LEU A 6 -13.15 -1.64 -18.32
CA LEU A 6 -12.44 -2.67 -19.08
C LEU A 6 -11.50 -2.05 -20.13
N LEU A 7 -11.95 -1.02 -20.83
CA LEU A 7 -11.11 -0.28 -21.76
C LEU A 7 -9.93 0.37 -21.03
N ASN A 8 -10.16 1.02 -19.88
CA ASN A 8 -9.10 1.61 -19.09
C ASN A 8 -8.09 0.57 -18.58
N SER A 9 -8.55 -0.59 -18.12
CA SER A 9 -7.69 -1.72 -17.74
C SER A 9 -6.80 -2.18 -18.90
N ARG A 10 -7.39 -2.36 -20.09
CA ARG A 10 -6.66 -2.69 -21.31
C ARG A 10 -5.62 -1.62 -21.66
N MET A 11 -6.01 -0.35 -21.61
CA MET A 11 -5.12 0.78 -21.92
C MET A 11 -3.98 0.94 -20.90
N ALA A 12 -4.22 0.63 -19.62
CA ALA A 12 -3.19 0.62 -18.59
C ALA A 12 -2.13 -0.46 -18.87
N ALA A 13 -2.57 -1.66 -19.26
CA ALA A 13 -1.68 -2.76 -19.63
C ALA A 13 -0.79 -2.44 -20.85
N PHE A 14 -1.37 -1.87 -21.91
CA PHE A 14 -0.58 -1.50 -23.10
C PHE A 14 0.29 -0.26 -22.89
N GLY A 15 -0.26 0.76 -22.22
CA GLY A 15 0.40 2.03 -22.00
C GLY A 15 1.40 2.03 -20.86
N ARG A 16 1.60 0.89 -20.18
CA ARG A 16 2.50 0.73 -19.01
C ARG A 16 2.34 1.87 -18.01
N ARG A 17 1.09 2.17 -17.69
CA ARG A 17 0.71 3.26 -16.79
C ARG A 17 -0.28 2.77 -15.75
N PRO A 18 -0.37 3.42 -14.59
CA PRO A 18 -1.34 3.05 -13.57
C PRO A 18 -2.78 3.05 -14.11
N ILE A 19 -3.57 2.08 -13.66
CA ILE A 19 -5.01 1.99 -13.99
C ILE A 19 -5.82 3.16 -13.39
N CYS A 20 -5.32 3.77 -12.31
CA CYS A 20 -5.97 4.87 -11.60
C CYS A 20 -4.94 5.98 -11.36
N GLN A 21 -5.38 7.24 -11.42
CA GLN A 21 -4.53 8.39 -11.05
C GLN A 21 -4.15 8.37 -9.57
N ASP A 22 -5.01 7.79 -8.73
CA ASP A 22 -4.69 7.47 -7.35
C ASP A 22 -4.05 6.10 -7.30
N THR A 23 -2.71 6.09 -7.29
CA THR A 23 -1.93 4.86 -7.16
C THR A 23 -1.94 4.30 -5.74
N GLY A 24 -2.63 4.98 -4.81
CA GLY A 24 -2.92 4.50 -3.47
C GLY A 24 -1.79 4.66 -2.47
N LEU A 25 -2.14 4.49 -1.20
CA LEU A 25 -1.18 4.23 -0.14
C LEU A 25 -0.82 2.74 -0.13
N VAL A 26 0.38 2.42 0.32
CA VAL A 26 0.82 1.03 0.40
C VAL A 26 0.45 0.47 1.77
N VAL A 27 -0.37 -0.58 1.77
CA VAL A 27 -0.62 -1.42 2.95
C VAL A 27 0.06 -2.76 2.75
N VAL A 28 0.90 -3.16 3.69
CA VAL A 28 1.65 -4.41 3.68
C VAL A 28 1.14 -5.31 4.80
N PHE A 29 0.76 -6.52 4.43
CA PHE A 29 0.49 -7.61 5.36
C PHE A 29 1.62 -8.62 5.22
N ALA A 30 2.50 -8.66 6.22
CA ALA A 30 3.64 -9.54 6.25
C ALA A 30 3.41 -10.66 7.26
N LYS A 31 3.52 -11.91 6.82
CA LYS A 31 3.70 -13.06 7.70
C LYS A 31 5.17 -13.38 7.76
N VAL A 32 5.79 -13.19 8.91
CA VAL A 32 7.22 -13.39 9.11
C VAL A 32 7.43 -14.65 9.93
N GLY A 33 8.04 -15.65 9.31
CA GLY A 33 8.46 -16.87 9.97
C GLY A 33 9.43 -16.59 11.12
N MET A 34 9.20 -17.17 12.29
CA MET A 34 10.05 -16.99 13.47
C MET A 34 11.50 -17.47 13.27
N ASP A 35 11.71 -18.41 12.35
CA ASP A 35 13.04 -18.91 11.97
C ASP A 35 13.65 -18.13 10.80
N ALA A 36 12.92 -17.17 10.22
CA ALA A 36 13.44 -16.33 9.15
C ALA A 36 14.59 -15.46 9.67
N ARG A 37 15.65 -15.35 8.87
CA ARG A 37 16.82 -14.51 9.19
C ARG A 37 16.92 -13.38 8.18
N ILE A 38 16.64 -12.17 8.64
CA ILE A 38 16.73 -10.95 7.83
C ILE A 38 18.10 -10.33 8.07
N LYS A 39 18.96 -10.30 7.04
CA LYS A 39 20.30 -9.73 7.13
C LYS A 39 20.25 -8.21 6.94
N SER A 40 19.81 -7.49 7.97
CA SER A 40 19.76 -6.02 7.99
C SER A 40 19.91 -5.50 9.42
N THR A 41 20.42 -4.28 9.56
CA THR A 41 20.39 -3.51 10.81
C THR A 41 19.16 -2.60 10.90
N ALA A 42 18.45 -2.38 9.79
CA ALA A 42 17.22 -1.60 9.73
C ALA A 42 16.02 -2.41 10.22
N SER A 43 14.97 -1.72 10.69
CA SER A 43 13.74 -2.40 11.10
C SER A 43 13.03 -3.01 9.88
N PHE A 44 12.14 -3.99 10.11
CA PHE A 44 11.32 -4.56 9.03
C PHE A 44 10.49 -3.49 8.32
N ALA A 45 9.94 -2.53 9.07
CA ALA A 45 9.19 -1.41 8.52
C ALA A 45 10.04 -0.49 7.63
N ASP A 46 11.30 -0.24 8.01
CA ASP A 46 12.23 0.57 7.19
C ASP A 46 12.57 -0.14 5.88
N LEU A 47 12.78 -1.46 5.92
CA LEU A 47 13.00 -2.27 4.71
C LEU A 47 11.80 -2.22 3.77
N VAL A 48 10.58 -2.32 4.32
CA VAL A 48 9.34 -2.17 3.55
C VAL A 48 9.24 -0.76 2.95
N ASN A 49 9.48 0.28 3.75
CA ASN A 49 9.42 1.67 3.29
C ASN A 49 10.45 1.95 2.20
N GLU A 50 11.63 1.35 2.26
CA GLU A 50 12.62 1.46 1.19
C GLU A 50 12.13 0.81 -0.11
N GLY A 51 11.53 -0.39 -0.04
CA GLY A 51 10.90 -1.01 -1.21
C GLY A 51 9.79 -0.14 -1.82
N VAL A 52 8.96 0.49 -0.98
CA VAL A 52 7.92 1.43 -1.44
C VAL A 52 8.53 2.67 -2.09
N ARG A 53 9.54 3.27 -1.47
CA ARG A 53 10.26 4.43 -2.03
C ARG A 53 10.84 4.11 -3.40
N GLN A 54 11.53 2.99 -3.54
CA GLN A 54 12.09 2.57 -4.82
C GLN A 54 11.01 2.40 -5.88
N ALA A 55 9.88 1.75 -5.54
CA ALA A 55 8.77 1.56 -6.47
C ALA A 55 8.11 2.87 -6.93
N TYR A 56 8.02 3.89 -6.06
CA TYR A 56 7.40 5.18 -6.40
C TYR A 56 8.36 6.19 -7.04
N LEU A 57 9.66 5.99 -6.89
CA LEU A 57 10.70 6.82 -7.53
C LEU A 57 11.24 6.20 -8.83
N ASP A 58 10.81 4.99 -9.19
CA ASP A 58 11.20 4.32 -10.42
C ASP A 58 10.72 5.12 -11.66
N PRO A 59 11.65 5.64 -12.49
CA PRO A 59 11.29 6.41 -13.69
C PRO A 59 10.59 5.56 -14.76
N ASP A 60 10.79 4.24 -14.76
CA ASP A 60 10.20 3.31 -15.73
C ASP A 60 8.79 2.84 -15.32
N ASN A 61 8.37 3.14 -14.08
CA ASN A 61 7.05 2.83 -13.54
C ASN A 61 6.45 4.04 -12.82
N PRO A 62 5.94 5.05 -13.56
CA PRO A 62 5.49 6.30 -12.98
C PRO A 62 4.25 6.10 -12.09
N LEU A 63 4.42 6.31 -10.78
CA LEU A 63 3.36 6.31 -9.77
C LEU A 63 3.15 7.70 -9.18
N ARG A 64 2.04 7.90 -8.44
CA ARG A 64 1.72 9.18 -7.79
C ARG A 64 1.90 9.11 -6.28
N ALA A 65 2.90 9.82 -5.75
CA ALA A 65 3.04 10.02 -4.31
C ALA A 65 1.85 10.82 -3.73
N SER A 66 1.07 10.15 -2.88
CA SER A 66 -0.18 10.65 -2.31
C SER A 66 -0.10 10.84 -0.78
N ILE A 67 0.97 10.35 -0.13
CA ILE A 67 1.17 10.50 1.32
C ILE A 67 1.66 11.91 1.70
N VAL A 68 1.12 12.43 2.80
CA VAL A 68 1.56 13.66 3.46
C VAL A 68 2.17 13.32 4.82
N ALA A 69 3.29 13.96 5.16
CA ALA A 69 4.05 13.68 6.38
C ALA A 69 3.29 14.07 7.65
N ASP A 70 2.56 15.18 7.59
CA ASP A 70 1.71 15.66 8.67
C ASP A 70 0.32 15.99 8.09
N PRO A 71 -0.71 15.18 8.42
CA PRO A 71 -2.05 15.40 7.88
C PRO A 71 -2.78 16.60 8.50
N LEU A 72 -2.34 17.11 9.66
CA LEU A 72 -3.06 18.12 10.43
C LEU A 72 -2.51 19.54 10.22
N ALA A 73 -1.19 19.73 10.20
CA ALA A 73 -0.64 21.08 10.05
C ALA A 73 -0.18 21.36 8.61
N ARG A 74 1.12 21.24 8.33
CA ARG A 74 1.71 21.81 7.11
C ARG A 74 1.40 21.00 5.84
N ARG A 75 0.93 19.74 5.98
CA ARG A 75 0.49 18.87 4.88
C ARG A 75 1.50 18.76 3.73
N VAL A 76 2.77 18.62 4.10
CA VAL A 76 3.87 18.45 3.13
C VAL A 76 3.83 17.03 2.58
N ASN A 77 3.76 16.90 1.25
CA ASN A 77 3.83 15.61 0.57
C ASN A 77 5.23 15.00 0.75
N THR A 78 5.31 13.69 1.01
CA THR A 78 6.58 12.99 1.24
C THR A 78 7.37 12.74 -0.05
N ARG A 79 6.72 12.87 -1.21
CA ARG A 79 7.26 12.73 -2.57
C ARG A 79 7.72 11.33 -2.95
N ASP A 80 7.74 10.39 -2.01
CA ASP A 80 8.10 8.99 -2.22
C ASP A 80 6.99 8.01 -1.79
N ASN A 81 5.82 8.54 -1.42
CA ASN A 81 4.65 7.78 -0.93
C ASN A 81 4.88 6.96 0.34
N THR A 82 5.97 7.20 1.06
CA THR A 82 6.21 6.63 2.39
C THR A 82 5.61 7.54 3.48
N PRO A 83 5.31 7.02 4.69
CA PRO A 83 5.42 5.61 5.10
C PRO A 83 4.28 4.74 4.58
N ALA A 84 4.56 3.44 4.43
CA ALA A 84 3.56 2.40 4.26
C ALA A 84 2.90 2.04 5.61
N VAL A 85 1.67 1.52 5.56
CA VAL A 85 1.03 0.88 6.71
C VAL A 85 1.48 -0.58 6.74
N VAL A 86 2.18 -0.99 7.80
CA VAL A 86 2.78 -2.33 7.88
C VAL A 86 2.16 -3.14 9.01
N HIS A 87 1.45 -4.20 8.65
CA HIS A 87 0.95 -5.23 9.56
C HIS A 87 1.91 -6.42 9.53
N VAL A 88 2.36 -6.86 10.70
CA VAL A 88 3.28 -8.00 10.83
C VAL A 88 2.66 -9.04 11.75
N ASP A 89 2.46 -10.24 11.20
CA ASP A 89 2.10 -11.44 11.95
C ASP A 89 3.33 -12.35 12.03
N LEU A 90 3.74 -12.73 13.24
CA LEU A 90 4.78 -13.73 13.44
C LEU A 90 4.17 -15.14 13.32
N VAL A 91 4.75 -15.96 12.44
CA VAL A 91 4.25 -17.32 12.14
C VAL A 91 5.35 -18.35 12.28
N GLN A 92 4.99 -19.64 12.35
CA GLN A 92 5.98 -20.72 12.37
C GLN A 92 6.72 -20.84 11.03
N GLY A 93 7.93 -21.38 11.06
CA GLY A 93 8.76 -21.63 9.87
C GLY A 93 9.73 -20.50 9.56
N ASN A 94 10.39 -20.59 8.38
CA ASN A 94 11.51 -19.74 7.99
C ASN A 94 11.22 -18.86 6.76
N GLN A 95 9.96 -18.76 6.35
CA GLN A 95 9.55 -18.00 5.17
C GLN A 95 8.97 -16.64 5.55
N ILE A 96 9.06 -15.69 4.62
CA ILE A 96 8.40 -14.40 4.72
C ILE A 96 7.41 -14.32 3.56
N GLU A 97 6.14 -14.20 3.87
CA GLU A 97 5.07 -13.97 2.89
C GLU A 97 4.64 -12.51 2.99
N ILE A 98 4.60 -11.81 1.85
CA ILE A 98 4.22 -10.41 1.79
C ILE A 98 3.03 -10.28 0.85
N THR A 99 1.90 -9.82 1.38
CA THR A 99 0.75 -9.38 0.61
C THR A 99 0.70 -7.86 0.61
N ILE A 100 0.57 -7.26 -0.59
CA ILE A 100 0.54 -5.82 -0.79
C ILE A 100 -0.84 -5.40 -1.28
N ALA A 101 -1.39 -4.35 -0.68
CA ALA A 101 -2.55 -3.64 -1.19
C ALA A 101 -2.18 -2.18 -1.51
N ALA A 102 -2.29 -1.81 -2.78
CA ALA A 102 -2.20 -0.42 -3.22
C ALA A 102 -3.59 0.22 -3.14
N LYS A 103 -3.84 0.95 -2.05
CA LYS A 103 -5.18 1.27 -1.64
C LYS A 103 -5.51 2.75 -1.87
N GLY A 104 -6.43 3.01 -2.79
CA GLY A 104 -6.86 4.36 -3.14
C GLY A 104 -7.61 5.03 -2.00
N GLY A 105 -7.25 6.27 -1.69
CA GLY A 105 -7.78 7.03 -0.56
C GLY A 105 -9.29 7.26 -0.65
N GLY A 106 -9.83 7.37 -1.87
CA GLY A 106 -11.28 7.44 -2.08
C GLY A 106 -12.04 6.20 -1.58
N SER A 107 -11.44 5.01 -1.75
CA SER A 107 -12.04 3.76 -1.26
C SER A 107 -11.80 3.55 0.24
N GLU A 108 -10.67 4.00 0.77
CA GLU A 108 -10.40 4.00 2.23
C GLU A 108 -11.38 4.88 2.98
N ASN A 109 -11.66 6.08 2.48
CA ASN A 109 -12.62 7.01 3.09
C ASN A 109 -14.07 6.49 3.08
N LYS A 110 -14.34 5.39 2.37
CA LYS A 110 -15.64 4.72 2.33
C LYS A 110 -15.70 3.50 3.25
N ALA A 111 -14.68 3.26 4.08
CA ALA A 111 -14.79 2.37 5.22
C ALA A 111 -15.67 3.01 6.31
N ARG A 112 -16.64 2.25 6.83
CA ARG A 112 -17.50 2.69 7.93
C ARG A 112 -17.50 1.62 9.01
N PHE A 113 -17.12 2.01 10.21
CA PHE A 113 -17.36 1.22 11.42
C PHE A 113 -18.69 1.66 12.04
N THR A 114 -19.53 0.70 12.43
CA THR A 114 -20.76 0.96 13.19
C THR A 114 -20.99 -0.18 14.16
N THR A 115 -21.34 0.15 15.41
CA THR A 115 -21.80 -0.85 16.37
C THR A 115 -23.27 -1.11 16.11
N LEU A 116 -23.62 -2.37 15.86
CA LEU A 116 -25.01 -2.79 15.75
C LEU A 116 -25.58 -3.07 17.14
N ASN A 117 -26.90 -2.89 17.33
CA ASN A 117 -27.56 -3.36 18.54
C ASN A 117 -27.41 -4.89 18.62
N PRO A 118 -27.23 -5.47 19.82
CA PRO A 118 -27.15 -6.93 19.97
C PRO A 118 -28.36 -7.69 19.37
N THR A 119 -29.52 -7.04 19.30
CA THR A 119 -30.77 -7.58 18.73
C THR A 119 -30.93 -7.38 17.22
N ALA A 120 -29.97 -6.76 16.53
CA ALA A 120 -30.06 -6.44 15.10
C ALA A 120 -29.52 -7.55 14.18
N SER A 121 -29.42 -8.79 14.69
CA SER A 121 -29.06 -9.99 13.90
C SER A 121 -30.25 -10.53 13.15
#